data_AF-A0A7J9CJY2-F1
#
_entry.id   AF-A0A7J9CJY2-F1
#
_cell.length_a   1.000
_cell.length_b   1.000
_cell.length_c   1.000
_cell.angle_alpha   90.00
_cell.angle_beta   90.00
_cell.angle_gamma   90.00
#
_symmetry.space_group_name_H-M   'P 1'
#
loop_
_entity.id
_entity.type
_entity.pdbx_description
1 polymer ?
#
loop_
_entity_poly.entity_id
_entity_poly.type
_entity_poly.pdbx_seq_one_letter_code
_entity_poly.pdbx_strand_id
1 'polypeptide(L)'
;MDTKIGSLDNCKPASNDVCSPANGTVSTIQGSVSPAVVNCSKATLGGHLAKRLVQIGVNDVFSVPGDFNLTLLDHLIAEPGLKLIGCCNELNAGYVADGYAR
;
A
#
# COMPACT_ATOMS: atom_id res chain seq x y z
N MET A 1 -29.02 34.29 35.18
CA MET A 1 -30.06 33.68 34.33
C MET A 1 -29.44 32.46 33.69
N ASP A 2 -29.69 31.32 34.30
CA ASP A 2 -29.42 29.98 33.79
C ASP A 2 -30.21 29.71 32.51
N THR A 3 -29.58 29.08 31.52
CA THR A 3 -30.23 28.03 30.73
C THR A 3 -29.21 27.03 30.19
N LYS A 4 -29.27 25.81 30.75
CA LYS A 4 -28.74 24.56 30.18
C LYS A 4 -29.56 24.13 28.94
N ILE A 5 -29.08 23.05 28.29
CA ILE A 5 -29.75 22.02 27.44
C ILE A 5 -29.10 22.01 26.04
N GLY A 6 -28.59 20.91 25.49
CA GLY A 6 -28.60 19.49 25.84
C GLY A 6 -28.08 18.67 24.66
N SER A 7 -27.84 17.38 24.92
CA SER A 7 -27.27 16.31 24.08
C SER A 7 -27.94 16.07 22.72
N LEU A 8 -27.25 15.37 21.79
CA LEU A 8 -27.78 14.13 21.21
C LEU A 8 -26.69 13.34 20.46
N ASP A 9 -26.45 12.14 20.97
CA ASP A 9 -25.57 11.10 20.47
C ASP A 9 -26.11 10.42 19.19
N ASN A 10 -25.19 9.66 18.57
CA ASN A 10 -25.37 8.30 18.04
C ASN A 10 -25.44 8.11 16.51
N CYS A 11 -24.49 7.32 15.99
CA CYS A 11 -24.76 6.31 14.96
C CYS A 11 -23.73 5.17 15.05
N LYS A 12 -24.18 4.07 15.63
CA LYS A 12 -23.58 2.73 15.70
C LYS A 12 -23.77 2.00 14.36
N PRO A 13 -22.84 1.14 13.92
CA PRO A 13 -23.18 -0.01 13.10
C PRO A 13 -23.15 -1.29 13.95
N ALA A 14 -24.15 -2.14 13.73
CA ALA A 14 -24.46 -3.35 14.47
C ALA A 14 -23.47 -4.50 14.21
N SER A 15 -23.29 -5.33 15.23
CA SER A 15 -22.50 -6.56 15.25
C SER A 15 -23.45 -7.75 15.17
N ASN A 16 -23.24 -8.66 14.21
CA ASN A 16 -23.91 -9.96 14.13
C ASN A 16 -22.87 -11.07 13.87
N ASP A 17 -22.31 -11.56 14.97
CA ASP A 17 -21.86 -12.92 15.34
C ASP A 17 -21.35 -14.02 14.37
N VAL A 18 -20.30 -14.70 14.90
CA VAL A 18 -19.87 -16.11 14.80
C VAL A 18 -18.96 -16.55 13.64
N CYS A 19 -17.67 -16.73 13.95
CA CYS A 19 -17.01 -18.06 14.00
C CYS A 19 -15.60 -17.89 14.63
N SER A 20 -15.34 -18.59 15.73
CA SER A 20 -14.03 -18.65 16.38
C SER A 20 -13.15 -19.74 15.75
N PRO A 21 -11.83 -19.54 15.65
CA PRO A 21 -10.89 -20.63 15.78
C PRO A 21 -10.17 -20.51 17.12
N ALA A 22 -10.48 -21.45 18.02
CA ALA A 22 -9.59 -21.78 19.12
C ALA A 22 -8.41 -22.57 18.54
N ASN A 23 -7.17 -22.14 18.80
CA ASN A 23 -6.08 -23.09 18.97
C ASN A 23 -4.90 -22.48 19.75
N GLY A 24 -4.70 -23.02 20.95
CA GLY A 24 -3.39 -23.41 21.48
C GLY A 24 -2.38 -22.30 21.74
N THR A 25 -2.24 -21.92 23.01
CA THR A 25 -0.99 -21.36 23.54
C THR A 25 0.15 -22.37 23.33
N VAL A 26 1.06 -22.08 22.39
CA VAL A 26 2.40 -22.65 22.34
C VAL A 26 3.38 -21.49 22.25
N SER A 27 4.12 -21.26 23.35
CA SER A 27 5.27 -20.37 23.37
C SER A 27 6.50 -21.13 22.85
N THR A 28 7.02 -20.76 21.68
CA THR A 28 8.37 -21.17 21.23
C THR A 28 9.04 -20.04 20.44
N ILE A 29 10.14 -19.54 21.03
CA ILE A 29 11.29 -18.81 20.47
C ILE A 29 10.99 -17.54 19.65
N GLN A 30 11.24 -16.41 20.30
CA GLN A 30 11.41 -15.08 19.73
C GLN A 30 12.60 -15.05 18.76
N GLY A 31 12.38 -15.48 17.52
CA GLY A 31 13.23 -15.11 16.40
C GLY A 31 12.96 -13.65 16.05
N SER A 32 13.98 -12.80 16.13
CA SER A 32 13.94 -11.42 15.66
C SER A 32 13.80 -11.41 14.13
N VAL A 33 12.57 -11.54 13.65
CA VAL A 33 12.19 -11.12 12.31
C VAL A 33 11.10 -10.07 12.51
N SER A 34 11.48 -8.81 12.35
CA SER A 34 10.53 -7.70 12.32
C SER A 34 9.48 -8.03 11.26
N PRO A 35 8.24 -8.38 11.61
CA PRO A 35 7.21 -8.47 10.60
C PRO A 35 6.96 -7.02 10.20
N ALA A 36 7.11 -6.71 8.91
CA ALA A 36 6.60 -5.46 8.40
C ALA A 36 5.10 -5.45 8.70
N VAL A 37 4.69 -4.76 9.77
CA VAL A 37 3.31 -4.63 10.19
C VAL A 37 2.57 -3.93 9.07
N VAL A 38 1.91 -4.73 8.23
CA VAL A 38 1.00 -4.24 7.22
C VAL A 38 -0.25 -3.78 7.96
N ASN A 39 -0.44 -2.47 8.07
CA ASN A 39 -1.75 -1.91 8.43
C ASN A 39 -2.73 -2.31 7.32
N CYS A 40 -3.46 -3.40 7.58
CA CYS A 40 -4.24 -4.15 6.61
C CYS A 40 -5.43 -3.38 6.02
N SER A 41 -5.82 -2.26 6.61
CA SER A 41 -6.98 -1.45 6.18
C SER A 41 -6.66 -0.34 5.15
N LYS A 42 -5.39 -0.21 4.70
CA LYS A 42 -4.95 0.82 3.74
C LYS A 42 -4.01 0.32 2.64
N ALA A 43 -3.75 -0.98 2.55
CA ALA A 43 -2.84 -1.54 1.55
C ALA A 43 -3.57 -1.75 0.22
N THR A 44 -3.26 -0.96 -0.80
CA THR A 44 -3.70 -1.19 -2.18
C THR A 44 -2.71 -2.10 -2.90
N LEU A 45 -3.15 -2.76 -3.98
CA LEU A 45 -2.26 -3.55 -4.82
C LEU A 45 -1.10 -2.70 -5.37
N GLY A 46 -1.37 -1.49 -5.86
CA GLY A 46 -0.33 -0.60 -6.38
C GLY A 46 0.70 -0.22 -5.32
N GLY A 47 0.26 0.11 -4.09
CA GLY A 47 1.18 0.39 -2.99
C GLY A 47 1.98 -0.82 -2.53
N HIS A 48 1.40 -2.03 -2.62
CA HIS A 48 2.14 -3.26 -2.38
C HIS A 48 3.23 -3.49 -3.43
N LEU A 49 2.91 -3.32 -4.72
CA LEU A 49 3.87 -3.46 -5.81
C LEU A 49 5.01 -2.44 -5.68
N ALA A 50 4.69 -1.18 -5.40
CA ALA A 50 5.69 -0.13 -5.20
C ALA A 50 6.73 -0.51 -4.14
N LYS A 51 6.27 -0.95 -2.96
CA LYS A 51 7.13 -1.41 -1.87
C LYS A 51 7.97 -2.62 -2.25
N ARG A 52 7.39 -3.59 -2.96
CA ARG A 52 8.10 -4.81 -3.37
C ARG A 52 9.21 -4.51 -4.38
N LEU A 53 9.00 -3.56 -5.30
CA LEU A 53 10.03 -3.11 -6.24
C LEU A 53 11.27 -2.57 -5.49
N VAL A 54 11.06 -1.68 -4.52
CA VAL A 54 12.17 -1.15 -3.69
C VAL A 54 12.88 -2.26 -2.92
N GLN A 55 12.13 -3.21 -2.34
CA GLN A 55 12.70 -4.32 -1.57
C GLN A 55 13.60 -5.25 -2.40
N ILE A 56 13.35 -5.37 -3.71
CA ILE A 56 14.20 -6.15 -4.61
C ILE A 56 15.29 -5.32 -5.28
N GLY A 57 15.46 -4.05 -4.88
CA GLY A 57 16.51 -3.16 -5.40
C GLY A 57 16.15 -2.41 -6.68
N VAL A 58 14.87 -2.37 -7.06
CA VAL A 58 14.41 -1.51 -8.17
C VAL A 58 14.11 -0.12 -7.62
N ASN A 59 14.78 0.89 -8.16
CA ASN A 59 14.63 2.28 -7.73
C ASN A 59 14.06 3.20 -8.81
N ASP A 60 14.12 2.82 -10.09
CA ASP A 60 13.67 3.64 -11.20
C ASP A 60 12.61 2.91 -12.02
N VAL A 61 11.52 3.61 -12.34
CA VAL A 61 10.42 3.10 -13.15
C VAL A 61 10.20 4.03 -14.35
N PHE A 62 10.44 3.53 -15.56
CA PHE A 62 10.17 4.25 -16.80
C PHE A 62 8.71 4.05 -17.21
N SER A 63 7.97 5.14 -17.39
CA SER A 63 6.52 5.09 -17.53
C SER A 63 6.00 5.99 -18.66
N VAL A 64 4.84 5.62 -19.20
CA VAL A 64 4.01 6.45 -20.07
C VAL A 64 2.61 6.49 -19.45
N PRO A 65 2.08 7.68 -19.10
CA PRO A 65 0.77 7.78 -18.48
C PRO A 65 -0.35 7.49 -19.48
N GLY A 66 -1.41 6.84 -19.01
CA GLY A 66 -2.65 6.62 -19.74
C GLY A 66 -3.80 6.30 -18.79
N ASP A 67 -5.04 6.52 -19.23
CA ASP A 67 -6.22 6.50 -18.36
C ASP A 67 -6.38 5.23 -17.51
N PHE A 68 -5.89 4.09 -18.01
CA PHE A 68 -5.93 2.80 -17.30
C PHE A 68 -4.87 2.64 -16.20
N ASN A 69 -3.75 3.38 -16.27
CA ASN A 69 -2.62 3.18 -15.35
C ASN A 69 -2.43 4.33 -14.35
N LEU A 70 -3.16 5.44 -14.45
CA LEU A 70 -2.97 6.62 -13.58
C LEU A 70 -3.02 6.27 -12.08
N THR A 71 -4.02 5.49 -11.64
CA THR A 71 -4.13 5.05 -10.24
C THR A 71 -2.92 4.23 -9.79
N LEU A 72 -2.34 3.41 -10.68
CA LEU A 72 -1.12 2.68 -10.37
C LEU A 72 0.08 3.63 -10.26
N LEU A 73 0.21 4.57 -11.20
CA LEU A 73 1.30 5.55 -11.19
C LEU A 73 1.27 6.41 -9.93
N ASP A 74 0.08 6.81 -9.44
CA ASP A 74 -0.06 7.52 -8.16
C ASP A 74 0.51 6.72 -6.99
N HIS A 75 0.28 5.40 -6.96
CA HIS A 75 0.84 4.53 -5.94
C HIS A 75 2.36 4.36 -6.06
N LEU A 76 2.91 4.34 -7.28
CA LEU A 76 4.36 4.29 -7.49
C LEU A 76 5.04 5.61 -7.08
N ILE A 77 4.42 6.75 -7.38
CA ILE A 77 4.90 8.09 -6.98
C ILE A 77 4.89 8.25 -5.46
N ALA A 78 3.89 7.68 -4.78
CA ALA A 78 3.77 7.76 -3.32
C ALA A 78 4.86 6.97 -2.57
N GLU A 79 5.61 6.09 -3.24
CA GLU A 79 6.69 5.32 -2.64
C GLU A 79 8.04 6.06 -2.77
N PRO A 80 8.62 6.56 -1.67
CA PRO A 80 9.80 7.43 -1.72
C PRO A 80 11.07 6.75 -2.21
N GLY A 81 11.12 5.41 -2.18
CA GLY A 81 12.24 4.62 -2.72
C GLY A 81 12.19 4.40 -4.23
N LEU A 82 11.12 4.83 -4.89
CA LEU A 82 10.94 4.78 -6.34
C LEU A 82 11.00 6.17 -6.96
N LYS A 83 11.64 6.23 -8.12
CA LYS A 83 11.68 7.38 -9.00
C LYS A 83 10.95 7.05 -10.28
N LEU A 84 9.84 7.75 -10.52
CA LEU A 84 9.06 7.61 -11.75
C LEU A 84 9.62 8.54 -12.83
N ILE A 85 10.03 7.97 -13.96
CA ILE A 85 10.66 8.67 -15.08
C ILE A 85 9.69 8.63 -16.26
N GLY A 86 9.20 9.79 -16.68
CA GLY A 86 8.29 9.92 -17.83
C GLY A 86 9.01 9.69 -19.16
N CYS A 87 8.39 8.91 -20.05
CA CYS A 87 8.86 8.64 -21.40
C CYS A 87 7.82 9.12 -22.44
N CYS A 88 8.28 9.44 -23.65
CA CYS A 88 7.39 9.97 -24.70
C CYS A 88 6.48 8.90 -25.35
N ASN A 89 6.89 7.64 -25.34
CA ASN A 89 6.14 6.49 -25.85
C ASN A 89 6.68 5.20 -25.23
N GLU A 90 5.93 4.12 -25.38
CA GLU A 90 6.16 2.82 -24.75
C GLU A 90 7.43 2.14 -25.28
N LEU A 91 7.73 2.34 -26.57
CA LEU A 91 8.92 1.81 -27.22
C LEU A 91 10.19 2.44 -26.61
N ASN A 92 10.20 3.75 -26.40
CA ASN A 92 11.28 4.46 -25.71
C ASN A 92 11.41 3.98 -24.26
N ALA A 93 10.30 3.84 -23.54
CA ALA A 93 10.31 3.36 -22.16
C ALA A 93 10.93 1.95 -22.04
N GLY A 94 10.57 1.05 -22.96
CA GLY A 94 11.12 -0.30 -23.02
C GLY A 94 12.62 -0.34 -23.32
N TYR A 95 13.09 0.43 -24.31
CA TYR A 95 14.53 0.49 -24.61
C TYR A 95 15.35 1.09 -23.49
N VAL A 96 14.83 2.14 -22.83
CA VAL A 96 15.51 2.75 -21.69
C VAL A 96 15.55 1.76 -20.52
N ALA A 97 14.48 1.03 -20.25
CA ALA A 97 14.47 0.01 -19.20
C ALA A 97 15.47 -1.13 -19.46
N ASP A 98 15.54 -1.67 -20.69
CA ASP A 98 16.53 -2.70 -21.04
C ASP A 98 17.96 -2.16 -20.95
N GLY A 99 18.20 -0.96 -21.47
CA GLY A 99 19.51 -0.32 -21.40
C GLY A 99 19.95 0.01 -19.97
N TYR A 100 19.01 0.39 -19.10
CA TYR A 100 19.28 0.72 -17.69
C TYR A 100 19.58 -0.52 -16.84
N ALA A 101 19.09 -1.70 -17.22
CA ALA A 101 19.30 -2.94 -16.49
C ALA A 101 20.67 -3.62 -16.78
N ARG A 102 21.42 -3.13 -17.78
CA ARG A 102 22.73 -3.66 -18.19
C ARG A 102 23.87 -2.99 -17.44
#